data_AF-A0A147BMJ2-F1
#
_entry.id   AF-A0A147BMJ2-F1
#
_cell.length_a   1.000
_cell.length_b   1.000
_cell.length_c   1.000
_cell.angle_alpha   90.00
_cell.angle_beta   90.00
_cell.angle_gamma   90.00
#
_symmetry.space_group_name_H-M   'P 1'
#
loop_
_entity.id
_entity.type
_entity.pdbx_description
1 polymer ?
#
loop_
_entity_poly.entity_id
_entity_poly.type
_entity_poly.pdbx_seq_one_letter_code
_entity_poly.pdbx_strand_id
1 'polypeptide(L)'
;KSTRSFAVISDDKCHDSAHACCAIEKITDWLDDNAPVHSQVTFVSDGAASHFKNKYQLHKFRKLEYPAAKWLLSATGHGKNACDGVGGLVKHQATLHNLRESASMAIQNGQDMSRILSPHLKGVKLLYLDETELVEFRNRKKEEWSNVRAVRGIQKWHVWRSRRTGQNSELTVFRTAESATTITIS
;
A
#
# COMPACT_ATOMS: atom_id res chain seq x y z
N LYS A 1 3.08 -13.35 19.85
CA LYS A 1 3.22 -12.40 18.71
C LYS A 1 1.84 -11.84 18.40
N SER A 2 1.59 -10.55 18.60
CA SER A 2 0.31 -9.91 18.27
C SER A 2 0.34 -9.42 16.82
N THR A 3 -0.67 -9.79 16.03
CA THR A 3 -0.90 -9.19 14.72
C THR A 3 -1.40 -7.76 14.90
N ARG A 4 -0.87 -6.81 14.13
CA ARG A 4 -1.36 -5.43 14.09
C ARG A 4 -1.85 -5.14 12.67
N SER A 5 -3.08 -4.67 12.56
CA SER A 5 -3.67 -4.25 11.29
C SER A 5 -3.58 -2.74 11.15
N PHE A 6 -3.52 -2.27 9.91
CA PHE A 6 -3.47 -0.85 9.59
C PHE A 6 -4.57 -0.51 8.59
N ALA A 7 -5.11 0.69 8.69
CA ALA A 7 -5.95 1.28 7.66
C ALA A 7 -5.53 2.72 7.43
N VAL A 8 -5.29 3.07 6.17
CA VAL A 8 -5.03 4.44 5.76
C VAL A 8 -6.36 5.05 5.31
N ILE A 9 -6.69 6.21 5.86
CA ILE A 9 -7.93 6.93 5.58
C ILE A 9 -7.54 8.24 4.90
N SER A 10 -8.21 8.59 3.81
CA SER A 10 -8.03 9.85 3.10
C SER A 10 -9.37 10.35 2.59
N ASP A 11 -9.50 11.67 2.48
CA ASP A 11 -10.65 12.34 1.83
C ASP A 11 -10.54 12.35 0.30
N ASP A 12 -9.35 12.03 -0.21
CA ASP A 12 -9.09 11.98 -1.63
C ASP A 12 -9.88 10.87 -2.33
N LYS A 13 -10.55 11.25 -3.42
CA LYS A 13 -11.38 10.35 -4.26
C LYS A 13 -10.62 9.82 -5.48
N CYS A 14 -9.40 10.30 -5.71
CA CYS A 14 -8.58 9.91 -6.84
C CYS A 14 -7.82 8.61 -6.53
N HIS A 15 -8.39 7.48 -6.96
CA HIS A 15 -7.76 6.16 -6.78
C HIS A 15 -6.68 5.87 -7.83
N ASP A 16 -5.59 6.63 -7.82
CA ASP A 16 -4.45 6.46 -8.72
C ASP A 16 -3.26 5.70 -8.09
N SER A 17 -2.23 5.43 -8.89
CA SER A 17 -1.02 4.75 -8.39
C SER A 17 -0.25 5.58 -7.35
N ALA A 18 -0.37 6.92 -7.40
CA ALA A 18 0.29 7.80 -6.45
C ALA A 18 -0.37 7.68 -5.07
N HIS A 19 -1.70 7.65 -5.00
CA HIS A 19 -2.45 7.37 -3.78
C HIS A 19 -2.01 6.03 -3.16
N ALA A 20 -2.00 4.96 -3.95
CA ALA A 20 -1.57 3.65 -3.47
C ALA A 20 -0.12 3.66 -2.96
N CYS A 21 0.80 4.33 -3.68
CA CYS A 21 2.17 4.51 -3.22
C CYS A 21 2.23 5.26 -1.88
N CYS A 22 1.54 6.40 -1.78
CA CYS A 22 1.58 7.26 -0.59
C CYS A 22 1.00 6.54 0.64
N ALA A 23 -0.11 5.80 0.48
CA ALA A 23 -0.68 4.98 1.54
C ALA A 23 0.27 3.88 2.01
N ILE A 24 0.99 3.21 1.10
CA ILE A 24 2.04 2.25 1.47
C ILE A 24 3.17 2.95 2.24
N GLU A 25 3.59 4.13 1.79
CA GLU A 25 4.62 4.94 2.45
C GLU A 25 4.23 5.29 3.90
N LYS A 26 2.98 5.72 4.14
CA LYS A 26 2.50 5.99 5.50
C LYS A 26 2.57 4.79 6.44
N ILE A 27 2.29 3.60 5.93
CA ILE A 27 2.39 2.38 6.74
C ILE A 27 3.87 2.05 7.00
N THR A 28 4.73 2.15 5.98
CA THR A 28 6.15 1.84 6.13
C THR A 28 6.87 2.83 7.05
N ASP A 29 6.61 4.13 6.91
CA ASP A 29 7.20 5.16 7.78
C ASP A 29 6.81 4.91 9.24
N TRP A 30 5.54 4.57 9.47
CA TRP A 30 5.07 4.22 10.82
C TRP A 30 5.81 2.97 11.36
N LEU A 31 6.03 1.96 10.52
CA LEU A 31 6.76 0.75 10.91
C LEU A 31 8.23 1.03 11.20
N ASP A 32 8.89 1.87 10.40
CA ASP A 32 10.29 2.23 10.58
C ASP A 32 10.49 2.99 11.92
N ASP A 33 9.52 3.83 12.30
CA ASP A 33 9.55 4.57 13.58
C ASP A 33 9.18 3.73 14.81
N ASN A 34 8.34 2.69 14.64
CA ASN A 34 7.66 2.04 15.78
C ASN A 34 7.90 0.51 15.88
N ALA A 35 8.51 -0.11 14.89
CA ALA A 35 8.75 -1.55 14.87
C ALA A 35 10.25 -1.88 14.80
N PRO A 36 10.67 -3.05 15.33
CA PRO A 36 12.07 -3.48 15.23
C PRO A 36 12.51 -3.61 13.77
N VAL A 37 13.79 -3.38 13.49
CA VAL A 37 14.39 -3.55 12.16
C VAL A 37 13.96 -4.87 11.53
N HIS A 38 13.34 -4.79 10.34
CA HIS A 38 12.79 -5.95 9.66
C HIS A 38 13.85 -6.57 8.73
N SER A 39 14.08 -7.88 8.86
CA SER A 39 14.95 -8.61 7.93
C SER A 39 14.29 -8.86 6.57
N GLN A 40 12.95 -8.87 6.52
CA GLN A 40 12.18 -9.07 5.30
C GLN A 40 10.81 -8.40 5.38
N VAL A 41 10.38 -7.79 4.27
CA VAL A 41 9.02 -7.27 4.08
C VAL A 41 8.29 -8.04 2.99
N THR A 42 7.02 -8.40 3.22
CA THR A 42 6.16 -9.04 2.21
C THR A 42 4.92 -8.18 1.97
N PHE A 43 4.81 -7.66 0.76
CA PHE A 43 3.62 -6.97 0.25
C PHE A 43 2.70 -8.01 -0.40
N VAL A 44 1.40 -7.90 -0.15
CA VAL A 44 0.38 -8.72 -0.79
C VAL A 44 -0.70 -7.78 -1.31
N SER A 45 -0.95 -7.80 -2.61
CA SER A 45 -1.98 -6.96 -3.23
C SER A 45 -2.71 -7.69 -4.34
N ASP A 46 -3.81 -7.10 -4.79
CA ASP A 46 -4.45 -7.56 -6.01
C ASP A 46 -3.57 -7.31 -7.25
N GLY A 47 -3.89 -8.01 -8.33
CA GLY A 47 -3.21 -7.87 -9.62
C GLY A 47 -3.71 -6.74 -10.52
N ALA A 48 -4.50 -5.79 -10.02
CA ALA A 48 -5.09 -4.73 -10.84
C ALA A 48 -4.01 -3.78 -11.36
N ALA A 49 -3.99 -3.61 -12.68
CA ALA A 49 -2.99 -2.79 -13.37
C ALA A 49 -3.09 -1.30 -13.02
N SER A 50 -4.29 -0.78 -12.72
CA SER A 50 -4.51 0.63 -12.41
C SER A 50 -3.82 1.06 -11.11
N HIS A 51 -3.70 0.17 -10.13
CA HIS A 51 -3.28 0.54 -8.77
C HIS A 51 -1.95 -0.09 -8.34
N PHE A 52 -1.83 -1.41 -8.48
CA PHE A 52 -0.72 -2.17 -7.87
C PHE A 52 0.21 -2.80 -8.90
N LYS A 53 -0.33 -3.38 -9.97
CA LYS A 53 0.46 -4.12 -10.96
C LYS A 53 0.92 -3.24 -12.13
N ASN A 54 1.70 -2.20 -11.84
CA ASN A 54 2.18 -1.26 -12.86
C ASN A 54 3.66 -0.85 -12.68
N LYS A 55 4.17 -0.12 -13.69
CA LYS A 55 5.57 0.31 -13.75
C LYS A 55 5.97 1.22 -12.58
N TYR A 56 5.04 2.04 -12.07
CA TYR A 56 5.31 2.98 -10.98
C TYR A 56 5.52 2.25 -9.66
N GLN A 57 4.68 1.24 -9.39
CA GLN A 57 4.82 0.41 -8.20
C GLN A 57 6.08 -0.46 -8.26
N LEU A 58 6.42 -1.01 -9.43
CA LEU A 58 7.66 -1.76 -9.60
C LEU A 58 8.90 -0.86 -9.41
N HIS A 59 8.85 0.38 -9.92
CA HIS A 59 9.90 1.37 -9.73
C HIS A 59 10.06 1.75 -8.26
N LYS A 60 8.96 2.00 -7.54
CA LYS A 60 8.99 2.23 -6.09
C LYS A 60 9.56 1.01 -5.34
N PHE A 61 9.10 -0.19 -5.68
CA PHE A 61 9.54 -1.44 -5.05
C PHE A 61 11.06 -1.66 -5.20
N ARG A 62 11.65 -1.30 -6.34
CA ARG A 62 13.10 -1.36 -6.56
C ARG A 62 13.87 -0.42 -5.63
N LYS A 63 13.29 0.72 -5.27
CA LYS A 63 13.91 1.74 -4.40
C LYS A 63 13.74 1.46 -2.90
N LEU A 64 13.03 0.40 -2.53
CA LEU A 64 12.86 0.07 -1.12
C LEU A 64 14.19 -0.30 -0.47
N GLU A 65 14.41 0.21 0.73
CA GLU A 65 15.68 0.09 1.44
C GLU A 65 15.78 -1.15 2.35
N TYR A 66 14.82 -2.08 2.24
CA TYR A 66 14.80 -3.30 3.04
C TYR A 66 15.87 -4.32 2.59
N PRO A 67 16.44 -5.12 3.54
CA PRO A 67 17.39 -6.17 3.19
C PRO A 67 16.82 -7.20 2.19
N ALA A 68 15.56 -7.56 2.39
CA ALA A 68 14.78 -8.38 1.48
C ALA A 68 13.34 -7.88 1.41
N ALA A 69 12.79 -7.78 0.20
CA ALA A 69 11.38 -7.47 -0.01
C ALA A 69 10.78 -8.43 -1.03
N LYS A 70 9.51 -8.80 -0.82
CA LYS A 70 8.74 -9.61 -1.77
C LYS A 70 7.38 -8.99 -1.96
N TRP A 71 6.93 -8.87 -3.21
CA TRP A 71 5.56 -8.48 -3.53
C TRP A 71 4.85 -9.65 -4.18
N LEU A 72 3.75 -10.10 -3.56
CA LEU A 72 2.83 -11.11 -4.07
C LEU A 72 1.61 -10.41 -4.68
N LEU A 73 1.37 -10.66 -5.96
CA LEU A 73 0.30 -10.07 -6.74
C LEU A 73 -0.66 -11.18 -7.17
N SER A 74 -1.91 -11.13 -6.72
CA SER A 74 -2.92 -12.09 -7.17
C SER A 74 -3.21 -11.96 -8.66
N ALA A 75 -3.87 -12.95 -9.24
CA ALA A 75 -4.37 -12.84 -10.60
C ALA A 75 -5.56 -11.87 -10.65
N THR A 76 -5.68 -11.11 -11.74
CA THR A 76 -6.79 -10.18 -11.94
C THR A 76 -8.12 -10.92 -11.79
N GLY A 77 -9.06 -10.36 -11.01
CA GLY A 77 -10.39 -10.94 -10.79
C GLY A 77 -10.50 -12.00 -9.69
N HIS A 78 -9.43 -12.32 -8.94
CA HIS A 78 -9.47 -13.35 -7.87
C HIS A 78 -10.06 -12.89 -6.52
N GLY A 79 -10.91 -11.86 -6.54
CA GLY A 79 -11.70 -11.47 -5.37
C GLY A 79 -10.96 -10.66 -4.30
N LYS A 80 -11.59 -10.57 -3.13
CA LYS A 80 -11.16 -9.77 -1.98
C LYS A 80 -10.03 -10.45 -1.20
N ASN A 81 -9.08 -9.65 -0.71
CA ASN A 81 -7.95 -10.09 0.12
C ASN A 81 -8.23 -9.85 1.61
N ALA A 82 -7.33 -10.31 2.49
CA ALA A 82 -7.42 -10.08 3.94
C ALA A 82 -7.53 -8.58 4.29
N CYS A 83 -6.91 -7.69 3.49
CA CYS A 83 -6.99 -6.24 3.64
C CYS A 83 -8.43 -5.70 3.54
N ASP A 84 -9.29 -6.34 2.73
CA ASP A 84 -10.70 -5.96 2.61
C ASP A 84 -11.49 -6.21 3.89
N GLY A 85 -11.06 -7.17 4.72
CA GLY A 85 -11.64 -7.41 6.04
C GLY A 85 -11.41 -6.23 6.99
N VAL A 86 -10.20 -5.67 6.99
CA VAL A 86 -9.86 -4.48 7.79
C VAL A 86 -10.66 -3.27 7.30
N GLY A 87 -10.68 -3.03 5.99
CA GLY A 87 -11.47 -1.94 5.40
C GLY A 87 -12.98 -2.10 5.67
N GLY A 88 -13.50 -3.32 5.61
CA GLY A 88 -14.89 -3.64 5.95
C GLY A 88 -15.20 -3.35 7.42
N LEU A 89 -14.32 -3.74 8.34
CA LEU A 89 -14.46 -3.44 9.77
C LEU A 89 -14.51 -1.93 10.04
N VAL A 90 -13.57 -1.17 9.48
CA VAL A 90 -13.51 0.29 9.66
C VAL A 90 -14.79 0.95 9.15
N LYS A 91 -15.22 0.60 7.93
CA LYS A 91 -16.46 1.12 7.33
C LYS A 91 -17.68 0.75 8.15
N HIS A 92 -17.76 -0.49 8.62
CA HIS A 92 -18.87 -0.94 9.46
C HIS A 92 -18.95 -0.15 10.78
N GLN A 93 -17.82 0.09 11.44
CA GLN A 93 -17.80 0.91 12.66
C GLN A 93 -18.17 2.37 12.39
N ALA A 94 -17.71 2.97 11.28
CA ALA A 94 -18.17 4.30 10.86
C ALA A 94 -19.69 4.35 10.67
N THR A 95 -20.27 3.35 10.00
CA THR A 95 -21.72 3.26 9.81
C THR A 95 -22.46 3.14 11.14
N LEU A 96 -22.00 2.27 12.05
CA LEU A 96 -22.62 2.11 13.37
C LEU A 96 -22.53 3.40 14.20
N HIS A 97 -21.40 4.11 14.15
CA HIS A 97 -21.24 5.41 14.80
C HIS A 97 -22.28 6.41 14.30
N ASN A 98 -22.35 6.62 12.98
CA ASN A 98 -23.28 7.58 12.38
C ASN A 98 -24.76 7.21 12.59
N LEU A 99 -25.09 5.93 12.77
CA LEU A 99 -26.46 5.48 13.06
C LEU A 99 -26.86 5.67 14.54
N ARG A 100 -25.89 5.72 15.45
CA ARG A 100 -26.12 5.83 16.90
C ARG A 100 -26.07 7.27 17.38
N GLU A 101 -25.27 8.09 16.72
CA GLU A 101 -25.03 9.46 17.11
C GLU A 101 -26.00 10.46 16.46
N SER A 102 -26.08 11.65 17.05
CA SER A 102 -26.81 12.77 16.44
C SER A 102 -26.15 13.24 15.14
N ALA A 103 -26.92 13.90 14.27
CA ALA A 103 -26.42 14.40 12.99
C ALA A 103 -25.22 15.36 13.14
N SER A 104 -25.14 16.13 14.23
CA SER A 104 -24.01 17.02 14.54
C SER A 104 -22.72 16.27 14.92
N MET A 105 -22.81 14.99 15.27
CA MET A 105 -21.69 14.13 15.68
C MET A 105 -21.34 13.07 14.62
N ALA A 106 -22.02 13.11 13.46
CA ALA A 106 -21.77 12.20 12.36
C ALA A 106 -20.40 12.47 11.73
N ILE A 107 -19.66 11.41 11.41
CA ILE A 107 -18.41 11.45 10.66
C ILE A 107 -18.65 12.06 9.28
N GLN A 108 -18.02 13.20 8.99
CA GLN A 108 -18.18 13.93 7.72
C GLN A 108 -16.99 13.76 6.75
N ASN A 109 -15.80 13.51 7.28
CA ASN A 109 -14.56 13.44 6.51
C ASN A 109 -13.62 12.37 7.09
N GLY A 110 -12.52 12.10 6.40
CA GLY A 110 -11.52 11.10 6.74
C GLY A 110 -10.76 11.43 8.04
N GLN A 111 -10.53 12.72 8.31
CA GLN A 111 -9.88 13.15 9.54
C GLN A 111 -10.76 12.82 10.76
N ASP A 112 -12.05 13.12 10.68
CA ASP A 112 -13.05 12.75 11.68
C ASP A 112 -13.14 11.23 11.82
N MET A 113 -13.18 10.49 10.72
CA MET A 113 -13.21 9.03 10.76
C MET A 113 -12.01 8.46 11.54
N SER A 114 -10.80 8.94 11.25
CA SER A 114 -9.58 8.50 11.93
C SER A 114 -9.62 8.87 13.41
N ARG A 115 -9.94 10.13 13.74
CA ARG A 115 -9.98 10.66 15.11
C ARG A 115 -11.03 9.95 15.97
N ILE A 116 -12.24 9.79 15.45
CA ILE A 116 -13.38 9.22 16.17
C ILE A 116 -13.23 7.71 16.35
N LEU A 117 -12.80 6.97 15.31
CA LEU A 117 -12.78 5.51 15.37
C LEU A 117 -11.51 4.93 16.01
N SER A 118 -10.39 5.65 16.01
CA SER A 118 -9.11 5.16 16.56
C SER A 118 -9.20 4.61 18.00
N PRO A 119 -9.93 5.25 18.95
CA PRO A 119 -10.08 4.72 20.30
C PRO A 119 -10.88 3.41 20.38
N HIS A 120 -11.78 3.16 19.42
CA HIS A 120 -12.66 2.00 19.40
C HIS A 120 -12.05 0.79 18.68
N LEU A 121 -11.11 1.02 17.76
CA LEU A 121 -10.48 -0.01 16.94
C LEU A 121 -9.10 -0.43 17.47
N LYS A 122 -9.05 -0.99 18.69
CA LYS A 122 -7.77 -1.38 19.35
C LYS A 122 -6.88 -2.34 18.54
N GLY A 123 -7.46 -3.13 17.63
CA GLY A 123 -6.74 -4.06 16.75
C GLY A 123 -6.28 -3.45 15.42
N VAL A 124 -6.74 -2.25 15.07
CA VAL A 124 -6.45 -1.57 13.79
C VAL A 124 -5.91 -0.17 14.06
N LYS A 125 -4.65 0.07 13.69
CA LYS A 125 -4.10 1.42 13.69
C LYS A 125 -4.64 2.19 12.48
N LEU A 126 -5.37 3.28 12.74
CA LEU A 126 -5.81 4.20 11.69
C LEU A 126 -4.73 5.26 11.46
N LEU A 127 -4.40 5.50 10.21
CA LEU A 127 -3.47 6.55 9.77
C LEU A 127 -4.25 7.48 8.83
N TYR A 128 -4.31 8.76 9.15
CA TYR A 128 -4.90 9.74 8.26
C TYR A 128 -3.86 10.21 7.25
N LEU A 129 -4.22 10.18 5.97
CA LEU A 129 -3.43 10.74 4.87
C LEU A 129 -4.09 12.05 4.42
N ASP A 130 -3.41 13.14 4.76
CA ASP A 130 -3.86 14.49 4.44
C ASP A 130 -3.89 14.72 2.93
N GLU A 131 -4.90 15.43 2.45
CA GLU A 131 -5.09 15.70 1.03
C GLU A 131 -3.96 16.57 0.46
N THR A 132 -3.48 17.55 1.23
CA THR A 132 -2.37 18.43 0.83
C THR A 132 -1.09 17.60 0.67
N GLU A 133 -0.80 16.75 1.66
CA GLU A 133 0.34 15.81 1.59
C GLU A 133 0.26 14.92 0.34
N LEU A 134 -0.93 14.39 0.03
CA LEU A 134 -1.13 13.54 -1.13
C LEU A 134 -0.99 14.30 -2.46
N VAL A 135 -1.46 15.54 -2.54
CA VAL A 135 -1.31 16.40 -3.72
C VAL A 135 0.17 16.73 -3.96
N GLU A 136 0.91 17.10 -2.91
CA GLU A 136 2.35 17.34 -3.00
C GLU A 136 3.10 16.07 -3.44
N PHE A 137 2.73 14.92 -2.86
CA PHE A 137 3.27 13.63 -3.25
C PHE A 137 3.02 13.33 -4.74
N ARG A 138 1.79 13.54 -5.22
CA ARG A 138 1.43 13.36 -6.63
C ARG A 138 2.26 14.23 -7.56
N ASN A 139 2.42 15.50 -7.22
CA ASN A 139 3.19 16.44 -8.03
C ASN A 139 4.65 16.01 -8.13
N ARG A 140 5.28 15.65 -7.00
CA ARG A 140 6.64 15.10 -6.95
C ARG A 140 6.78 13.81 -7.77
N LYS A 141 5.81 12.89 -7.66
CA LYS A 141 5.82 11.64 -8.43
C LYS A 141 5.59 11.85 -9.92
N LYS A 142 4.79 12.84 -10.32
CA LYS A 142 4.58 13.16 -11.74
C LYS A 142 5.90 13.48 -12.45
N GLU A 143 6.77 14.26 -11.79
CA GLU A 143 8.10 14.56 -12.29
C GLU A 143 9.01 13.32 -12.25
N GLU A 144 9.09 12.64 -11.10
CA GLU A 144 9.92 11.44 -10.95
C GLU A 144 9.57 10.33 -11.97
N TRP A 145 8.27 10.18 -12.25
CA TRP A 145 7.74 9.11 -13.09
C TRP A 145 7.71 9.42 -14.58
N SER A 146 7.99 10.66 -14.97
CA SER A 146 8.10 11.07 -16.38
C SER A 146 9.09 10.19 -17.15
N ASN A 147 10.17 9.76 -16.49
CA ASN A 147 11.24 8.95 -17.08
C ASN A 147 11.11 7.43 -16.81
N VAL A 148 10.08 7.00 -16.08
CA VAL A 148 9.91 5.58 -15.74
C VAL A 148 9.43 4.81 -16.98
N ARG A 149 10.31 3.94 -17.47
CA ARG A 149 10.07 3.13 -18.68
C ARG A 149 8.97 2.11 -18.47
N ALA A 150 8.22 1.84 -19.53
CA ALA A 150 7.25 0.75 -19.53
C ALA A 150 7.99 -0.60 -19.42
N VAL A 151 7.44 -1.51 -18.62
CA VAL A 151 8.04 -2.83 -18.39
C VAL A 151 7.21 -3.89 -19.11
N ARG A 152 7.76 -4.44 -20.20
CA ARG A 152 7.07 -5.41 -21.04
C ARG A 152 6.78 -6.68 -20.26
N GLY A 153 5.53 -7.13 -20.31
CA GLY A 153 5.12 -8.39 -19.68
C GLY A 153 4.86 -8.31 -18.17
N ILE A 154 4.87 -7.12 -17.56
CA ILE A 154 4.64 -6.94 -16.12
C ILE A 154 3.35 -7.61 -15.62
N GLN A 155 2.30 -7.63 -16.44
CA GLN A 155 1.02 -8.27 -16.11
C GLN A 155 1.11 -9.79 -15.96
N LYS A 156 2.15 -10.43 -16.50
CA LYS A 156 2.37 -11.88 -16.43
C LYS A 156 3.13 -12.32 -15.16
N TRP A 157 3.65 -11.38 -14.38
CA TRP A 157 4.44 -11.70 -13.19
C TRP A 157 3.61 -11.53 -11.93
N HIS A 158 3.57 -12.56 -11.09
CA HIS A 158 2.77 -12.57 -9.86
C HIS A 158 3.62 -12.46 -8.61
N VAL A 159 4.94 -12.49 -8.76
CA VAL A 159 5.87 -12.23 -7.67
C VAL A 159 6.97 -11.30 -8.14
N TRP A 160 7.25 -10.27 -7.34
CA TRP A 160 8.46 -9.46 -7.44
C TRP A 160 9.29 -9.71 -6.18
N ARG A 161 10.61 -9.81 -6.31
CA ARG A 161 11.53 -9.93 -5.18
C ARG A 161 12.67 -8.95 -5.36
N SER A 162 12.95 -8.21 -4.30
CA SER A 162 14.13 -7.36 -4.18
C SER A 162 15.04 -7.93 -3.10
N ARG A 163 16.32 -8.07 -3.42
CA ARG A 163 17.35 -8.42 -2.43
C ARG A 163 18.46 -7.39 -2.49
N ARG A 164 18.82 -6.84 -1.34
CA ARG A 164 19.89 -5.84 -1.24
C ARG A 164 21.23 -6.54 -1.04
N THR A 165 22.21 -6.20 -1.86
CA THR A 165 23.60 -6.68 -1.79
C THR A 165 24.53 -5.47 -1.78
N GLY A 166 24.92 -5.02 -0.58
CA GLY A 166 25.64 -3.77 -0.40
C GLY A 166 24.78 -2.56 -0.75
N GLN A 167 25.26 -1.68 -1.64
CA GLN A 167 24.50 -0.51 -2.12
C GLN A 167 23.51 -0.83 -3.25
N ASN A 168 23.59 -2.00 -3.86
CA ASN A 168 22.75 -2.38 -5.00
C ASN A 168 21.55 -3.23 -4.58
N SER A 169 20.46 -3.12 -5.32
CA SER A 169 19.26 -3.96 -5.20
C SER A 169 19.10 -4.84 -6.45
N GLU A 170 19.07 -6.16 -6.28
CA GLU A 170 18.73 -7.09 -7.35
C GLU A 170 17.22 -7.34 -7.39
N LEU A 171 16.59 -7.09 -8.54
CA LEU A 171 15.17 -7.30 -8.76
C LEU A 171 14.96 -8.58 -9.58
N THR A 172 14.19 -9.53 -9.05
CA THR A 172 13.77 -10.76 -9.74
C THR A 172 12.25 -10.83 -9.80
N VAL A 173 11.72 -11.33 -10.92
CA VAL A 173 10.27 -11.44 -11.15
C VAL A 173 9.89 -12.86 -11.55
N PHE A 174 8.67 -13.29 -11.18
CA PHE A 174 8.25 -14.68 -11.33
C PHE A 174 6.82 -14.73 -11.86
N ARG A 175 6.53 -15.66 -12.79
CA ARG A 175 5.15 -15.92 -13.23
C ARG A 175 4.31 -16.60 -12.14
N THR A 176 4.87 -17.58 -11.46
CA THR A 176 4.28 -18.22 -10.27
C THR A 176 5.32 -18.24 -9.15
N ALA A 177 4.95 -18.66 -7.93
CA ALA A 177 5.90 -18.74 -6.82
C ALA A 177 7.12 -19.65 -7.09
N GLU A 178 7.03 -20.52 -8.10
CA GLU A 178 8.00 -21.56 -8.45
C GLU A 178 8.76 -21.31 -9.77
N SER A 179 8.36 -20.35 -10.60
CA SER A 179 8.99 -20.11 -11.92
C SER A 179 9.84 -18.82 -11.92
N ALA A 180 11.18 -18.91 -11.96
CA ALA A 180 12.05 -17.74 -11.92
C ALA A 180 12.32 -17.13 -13.30
N THR A 181 12.28 -15.80 -13.40
CA THR A 181 12.89 -15.05 -14.50
C THR A 181 13.62 -13.85 -13.90
N THR A 182 14.95 -13.91 -13.87
CA THR A 182 15.77 -12.75 -13.50
C THR A 182 15.69 -11.74 -14.62
N ILE A 183 15.30 -10.51 -14.30
CA ILE A 183 15.30 -9.41 -15.28
C ILE A 183 16.18 -8.31 -14.73
N THR A 184 17.32 -8.11 -15.37
CA THR A 184 18.11 -6.91 -15.20
C THR A 184 17.45 -5.81 -16.04
N ILE A 185 16.60 -4.99 -15.41
CA ILE A 185 16.03 -3.81 -16.08
C ILE A 185 17.04 -2.67 -15.92
N SER A 186 17.76 -2.38 -17.01
CA SER A 186 18.70 -1.24 -17.11
C SER A 186 17.99 0.10 -17.10
#